data_AF-A0A537HEJ3-F1
#
_entry.id   AF-A0A537HEJ3-F1
#
_cell.length_a   1.000
_cell.length_b   1.000
_cell.length_c   1.000
_cell.angle_alpha   90.00
_cell.angle_beta   90.00
_cell.angle_gamma   90.00
#
_symmetry.space_group_name_H-M   'P 1'
#
loop_
_entity.id
_entity.type
_entity.pdbx_description
1 polymer ?
#
loop_
_entity_poly.entity_id
_entity_poly.type
_entity_poly.pdbx_seq_one_letter_code
_entity_poly.pdbx_strand_id
1 'polypeptide(L)'
;WSLDSYFEKRKMWFIDSFSMKKEKISGEVSWDIGPANLLAKEFPRVITPLGTTTIVIDSLSDIIRSAPFPAVEQTLKILQNHVRSTGGLALLLASKGIHTEHIENTVQHLSDGVVDLSTEPFGSEDYARKMRVLKMPGALGDMKVYAYRVGPAGIEMAALHRVR
;
A
#
# COMPACT_ATOMS: atom_id res chain seq x y z
N TRP A 1 16.91 -1.26 -10.48
CA TRP A 1 17.32 -1.50 -9.08
C TRP A 1 17.95 -2.89 -9.03
N SER A 2 19.11 -3.08 -8.38
CA SER A 2 19.78 -4.39 -8.29
C SER A 2 19.19 -5.21 -7.12
N LEU A 3 17.98 -5.76 -7.31
CA LEU A 3 17.20 -6.41 -6.25
C LEU A 3 17.80 -7.77 -5.81
N ASP A 4 18.57 -8.41 -6.68
CA ASP A 4 19.13 -9.75 -6.45
C ASP A 4 19.93 -9.85 -5.14
N SER A 5 20.75 -8.82 -4.86
CA SER A 5 21.56 -8.76 -3.64
C SER A 5 20.73 -8.69 -2.35
N TYR A 6 19.48 -8.20 -2.40
CA TYR A 6 18.58 -8.15 -1.26
C TYR A 6 17.87 -9.49 -1.06
N PHE A 7 17.51 -10.16 -2.15
CA PHE A 7 16.93 -11.51 -2.13
C PHE A 7 17.94 -12.54 -1.62
N GLU A 8 19.17 -12.51 -2.13
CA GLU A 8 20.27 -13.41 -1.73
C GLU A 8 20.58 -13.31 -0.24
N LYS A 9 20.53 -12.09 0.31
CA LYS A 9 20.76 -11.85 1.74
C LYS A 9 19.55 -12.13 2.63
N ARG A 10 18.43 -12.62 2.05
CA ARG A 10 17.13 -12.81 2.74
C ARG A 10 16.67 -11.58 3.51
N LYS A 11 16.99 -10.39 3.01
CA LYS A 11 16.58 -9.11 3.60
C LYS A 11 15.25 -8.61 3.03
N MET A 12 14.74 -9.30 2.00
CA MET A 12 13.52 -8.97 1.31
C MET A 12 12.82 -10.25 0.86
N TRP A 13 11.52 -10.33 1.09
CA TRP A 13 10.64 -11.35 0.53
C TRP A 13 9.70 -10.67 -0.45
N PHE A 14 9.56 -11.25 -1.64
CA PHE A 14 8.61 -10.79 -2.65
C PHE A 14 7.54 -11.85 -2.83
N ILE A 15 6.29 -11.47 -2.62
CA ILE A 15 5.12 -12.32 -2.83
C ILE A 15 4.42 -11.79 -4.06
N ASP A 16 4.58 -12.49 -5.18
CA ASP A 16 3.83 -12.19 -6.39
C ASP A 16 2.37 -12.58 -6.18
N SER A 17 1.46 -11.61 -6.08
CA SER A 17 0.03 -11.88 -5.87
C SER A 17 -0.79 -11.82 -7.17
N PHE A 18 -0.16 -11.51 -8.31
CA PHE A 18 -0.87 -11.16 -9.55
C PHE A 18 -0.50 -12.04 -10.74
N SER A 19 0.69 -12.63 -10.77
CA SER A 19 1.01 -13.65 -11.77
C SER A 19 0.17 -14.90 -11.54
N MET A 20 -0.35 -15.49 -12.62
CA MET A 20 -1.12 -16.75 -12.58
C MET A 20 -0.35 -17.83 -11.80
N LYS A 21 -0.80 -18.14 -10.58
CA LYS A 21 -0.24 -19.25 -9.81
C LYS A 21 -1.02 -20.52 -10.09
N LYS A 22 -0.32 -21.53 -10.64
CA LYS A 22 -0.80 -22.91 -10.68
C LYS A 22 -0.56 -23.54 -9.31
N GLU A 23 -1.59 -23.73 -8.50
CA GLU A 23 -1.51 -24.60 -7.32
C GLU A 23 -2.12 -25.98 -7.65
N LYS A 24 -1.33 -27.04 -7.45
CA LYS A 24 -1.83 -28.43 -7.44
C LYS A 24 -2.22 -28.76 -6.00
N ILE A 25 -3.49 -28.68 -5.67
CA ILE A 25 -4.02 -29.23 -4.42
C ILE A 25 -4.81 -30.50 -4.77
N SER A 26 -4.34 -31.65 -4.27
CA SER A 26 -5.06 -32.93 -4.20
C SER A 26 -6.01 -33.27 -5.36
N GLY A 27 -5.52 -33.23 -6.60
CA GLY A 27 -6.24 -33.77 -7.77
C GLY A 27 -7.13 -32.78 -8.53
N GLU A 28 -7.42 -31.60 -7.98
CA GLU A 28 -8.11 -30.53 -8.70
C GLU A 28 -7.14 -29.39 -9.00
N VAL A 29 -7.02 -29.03 -10.27
CA VAL A 29 -6.27 -27.85 -10.69
C VAL A 29 -7.16 -26.64 -10.38
N SER A 30 -6.95 -26.02 -9.22
CA SER A 30 -7.55 -24.73 -8.91
C SER A 30 -6.78 -23.66 -9.68
N TRP A 31 -7.42 -23.13 -10.71
CA TRP A 31 -7.01 -21.87 -11.31
C TRP A 31 -7.59 -20.79 -10.41
N ASP A 32 -6.74 -19.88 -9.95
CA ASP A 32 -7.13 -18.61 -9.31
C ASP A 32 -7.29 -18.62 -7.78
N ILE A 33 -6.16 -18.62 -7.05
CA ILE A 33 -6.14 -18.04 -5.71
C ILE A 33 -6.01 -16.53 -5.90
N GLY A 34 -7.14 -15.83 -5.88
CA GLY A 34 -7.16 -14.37 -6.02
C GLY A 34 -6.24 -13.67 -4.99
N PRO A 35 -5.66 -12.50 -5.32
CA PRO A 35 -4.70 -11.76 -4.49
C PRO A 35 -5.06 -11.65 -3.01
N ALA A 36 -6.33 -11.44 -2.67
CA ALA A 36 -6.79 -11.37 -1.28
C ALA A 36 -6.68 -12.70 -0.53
N ASN A 37 -7.02 -13.82 -1.17
CA ASN A 37 -6.87 -15.15 -0.57
C ASN A 37 -5.39 -15.52 -0.41
N LEU A 38 -4.56 -15.08 -1.35
CA LEU A 38 -3.12 -15.28 -1.27
C LEU A 38 -2.52 -14.49 -0.10
N LEU A 39 -2.93 -13.23 0.08
CA LEU A 39 -2.54 -12.44 1.23
C LEU A 39 -3.00 -13.13 2.53
N ALA A 40 -4.25 -13.55 2.62
CA ALA A 40 -4.76 -14.24 3.82
C ALA A 40 -4.03 -15.56 4.12
N LYS A 41 -3.59 -16.31 3.10
CA LYS A 41 -2.86 -17.59 3.24
C LYS A 41 -1.38 -17.41 3.58
N GLU A 42 -0.71 -16.50 2.88
CA GLU A 42 0.74 -16.26 3.05
C GLU A 42 1.03 -15.43 4.30
N PHE A 43 0.09 -14.60 4.75
CA PHE A 43 0.29 -13.73 5.91
C PHE A 43 0.68 -14.52 7.18
N PRO A 44 -0.05 -15.56 7.61
CA PRO A 44 0.36 -16.36 8.76
C PRO A 44 1.66 -17.15 8.54
N ARG A 45 1.91 -17.62 7.30
CA ARG A 45 3.05 -18.50 6.97
C ARG A 45 4.38 -17.75 6.86
N VAL A 46 4.35 -16.59 6.21
CA VAL A 46 5.55 -15.86 5.81
C VAL A 46 5.74 -14.63 6.68
N ILE A 47 4.67 -13.91 7.00
CA ILE A 47 4.78 -12.60 7.66
C ILE A 47 4.87 -12.76 9.18
N THR A 48 3.99 -13.54 9.80
CA THR A 48 3.98 -13.72 11.27
C THR A 48 5.34 -14.15 11.86
N PRO A 49 6.09 -15.09 11.26
CA PRO A 49 7.38 -15.54 11.82
C PRO A 49 8.52 -14.50 11.72
N LEU A 50 8.36 -13.44 10.91
CA LEU A 50 9.43 -12.46 10.69
C LEU A 50 9.56 -11.45 11.83
N GLY A 51 8.60 -11.37 12.75
CA GLY A 51 8.59 -10.39 13.83
C GLY A 51 8.47 -8.96 13.29
N THR A 52 9.34 -8.06 13.73
CA THR A 52 9.36 -6.66 13.28
C THR A 52 9.81 -6.56 11.83
N THR A 53 8.89 -6.24 10.91
CA THR A 53 9.17 -6.13 9.48
C THR A 53 8.45 -4.95 8.82
N THR A 54 8.94 -4.54 7.65
CA THR A 54 8.25 -3.58 6.78
C THR A 54 7.54 -4.34 5.67
N ILE A 55 6.23 -4.15 5.57
CA ILE A 55 5.35 -4.79 4.61
C ILE A 55 4.92 -3.73 3.60
N VAL A 56 5.10 -4.01 2.31
CA VAL A 56 4.61 -3.14 1.23
C VAL A 56 3.57 -3.90 0.43
N ILE A 57 2.38 -3.34 0.31
CA ILE A 57 1.28 -3.90 -0.48
C ILE A 57 1.07 -3.01 -1.71
N ASP A 58 1.44 -3.52 -2.87
CA ASP A 58 1.33 -2.84 -4.16
C ASP A 58 0.60 -3.75 -5.19
N SER A 59 -0.65 -3.49 -5.60
CA SER A 59 -1.56 -2.45 -5.10
C SER A 59 -2.68 -3.03 -4.23
N LEU A 60 -3.02 -2.33 -3.14
CA LEU A 60 -4.20 -2.62 -2.32
C LEU A 60 -5.49 -2.54 -3.15
N SER A 61 -5.54 -1.65 -4.15
CA SER A 61 -6.69 -1.53 -5.04
C SER A 61 -7.01 -2.83 -5.77
N ASP A 62 -5.99 -3.55 -6.21
CA ASP A 62 -6.19 -4.82 -6.91
C ASP A 62 -6.64 -5.93 -5.95
N ILE A 63 -6.15 -5.90 -4.71
CA ILE A 63 -6.63 -6.80 -3.65
C ILE A 63 -8.11 -6.56 -3.37
N ILE A 64 -8.53 -5.29 -3.24
CA ILE A 64 -9.93 -4.91 -3.04
C ILE A 64 -10.80 -5.37 -4.23
N ARG A 65 -10.29 -5.33 -5.46
CA ARG A 65 -11.03 -5.82 -6.65
C ARG A 65 -11.14 -7.35 -6.71
N SER A 66 -10.20 -8.07 -6.09
CA SER A 66 -10.13 -9.54 -6.17
C SER A 66 -11.06 -10.30 -5.23
N ALA A 67 -11.66 -9.63 -4.24
CA ALA A 67 -12.50 -10.28 -3.24
C ALA A 67 -13.56 -9.32 -2.65
N PRO A 68 -14.64 -9.84 -2.04
CA PRO A 68 -15.57 -9.00 -1.31
C PRO A 68 -14.87 -8.16 -0.23
N PHE A 69 -15.19 -6.86 -0.18
CA PHE A 69 -14.53 -5.92 0.73
C PHE A 69 -14.51 -6.36 2.20
N PRO A 70 -15.56 -6.97 2.79
CA PRO A 70 -15.50 -7.45 4.18
C PRO A 70 -14.35 -8.45 4.45
N ALA A 71 -13.99 -9.29 3.48
CA ALA A 71 -12.88 -10.23 3.61
C ALA A 71 -11.52 -9.50 3.58
N VAL A 72 -11.41 -8.48 2.71
CA VAL A 72 -10.23 -7.62 2.62
C VAL A 72 -10.07 -6.79 3.89
N GLU A 73 -11.16 -6.21 4.41
CA GLU A 73 -11.19 -5.47 5.66
C GLU A 73 -10.71 -6.31 6.84
N GLN A 74 -11.17 -7.56 6.94
CA GLN A 74 -10.71 -8.49 7.98
C GLN A 74 -9.21 -8.77 7.87
N THR A 75 -8.69 -8.92 6.64
CA THR A 75 -7.26 -9.10 6.39
C THR A 75 -6.45 -7.87 6.81
N LEU A 76 -6.95 -6.66 6.52
CA LEU A 76 -6.33 -5.40 6.95
C LEU A 76 -6.32 -5.26 8.47
N LYS A 77 -7.38 -5.69 9.18
CA LYS A 77 -7.42 -5.73 10.65
C LYS A 77 -6.37 -6.67 11.24
N ILE A 78 -6.20 -7.86 10.64
CA ILE A 78 -5.14 -8.80 11.04
C ILE A 78 -3.75 -8.18 10.84
N LEU A 79 -3.53 -7.54 9.69
CA LEU A 79 -2.29 -6.82 9.40
C LEU A 79 -2.02 -5.71 10.40
N GLN A 80 -3.02 -4.88 10.70
CA GLN A 80 -2.92 -3.80 11.69
C GLN A 80 -2.51 -4.34 13.06
N ASN A 81 -3.16 -5.43 13.53
CA ASN A 81 -2.82 -6.05 14.80
C ASN A 81 -1.40 -6.60 14.83
N HIS A 82 -0.93 -7.21 13.74
CA HIS A 82 0.44 -7.70 13.63
C HIS A 82 1.48 -6.57 13.67
N VAL A 83 1.26 -5.49 12.91
CA VAL A 83 2.13 -4.31 12.91
C VAL A 83 2.22 -3.71 14.32
N ARG A 84 1.08 -3.57 15.01
CA ARG A 84 1.02 -3.05 16.38
C ARG A 84 1.72 -3.94 17.40
N SER A 85 1.59 -5.27 17.29
CA SER A 85 2.20 -6.19 18.25
C SER A 85 3.71 -6.35 18.05
N THR A 86 4.21 -6.15 16.82
CA THR A 86 5.63 -6.31 16.47
C THR A 86 6.40 -4.99 16.41
N GLY A 87 5.72 -3.84 16.41
CA GLY A 87 6.33 -2.54 16.11
C GLY A 87 6.79 -2.41 14.65
N GLY A 88 6.23 -3.21 13.75
CA GLY A 88 6.53 -3.17 12.31
C GLY A 88 5.95 -1.94 11.60
N LEU A 89 6.01 -1.95 10.27
CA LEU A 89 5.39 -0.94 9.42
C LEU A 89 4.67 -1.62 8.25
N ALA A 90 3.47 -1.13 7.91
CA ALA A 90 2.79 -1.52 6.68
C ALA A 90 2.52 -0.30 5.80
N LEU A 91 2.95 -0.36 4.55
CA LEU A 91 2.69 0.63 3.51
C LEU A 91 1.68 0.05 2.52
N LEU A 92 0.52 0.70 2.41
CA LEU A 92 -0.57 0.29 1.53
C LEU A 92 -0.65 1.27 0.35
N LEU A 93 -0.44 0.80 -0.88
CA LEU A 93 -0.54 1.61 -2.08
C LEU A 93 -1.91 1.40 -2.73
N ALA A 94 -2.72 2.45 -2.81
CA ALA A 94 -4.06 2.39 -3.40
C ALA A 94 -4.25 3.51 -4.42
N SER A 95 -4.98 3.20 -5.49
CA SER A 95 -5.39 4.16 -6.52
C SER A 95 -6.69 4.84 -6.10
N LYS A 96 -6.65 6.16 -6.03
CA LYS A 96 -7.80 7.00 -5.63
C LYS A 96 -8.87 7.07 -6.73
N GLY A 97 -10.13 7.03 -6.33
CA GLY A 97 -11.28 7.20 -7.24
C GLY A 97 -11.70 5.94 -8.00
N ILE A 98 -11.07 4.80 -7.72
CA ILE A 98 -11.43 3.50 -8.31
C ILE A 98 -12.47 2.77 -7.43
N HIS A 99 -12.52 3.08 -6.13
CA HIS A 99 -13.42 2.44 -5.18
C HIS A 99 -14.51 3.39 -4.71
N THR A 100 -15.56 2.84 -4.11
CA THR A 100 -16.59 3.66 -3.48
C THR A 100 -16.01 4.43 -2.30
N GLU A 101 -16.57 5.61 -2.00
CA GLU A 101 -16.15 6.44 -0.88
C GLU A 101 -16.17 5.67 0.46
N HIS A 102 -17.16 4.79 0.64
CA HIS A 102 -17.24 3.93 1.82
C HIS A 102 -15.99 3.06 2.01
N ILE A 103 -15.49 2.43 0.93
CA ILE A 103 -14.28 1.60 0.96
C ILE A 103 -13.06 2.46 1.27
N GLU A 104 -12.89 3.58 0.55
CA GLU A 104 -11.75 4.48 0.74
C GLU A 104 -11.69 5.03 2.17
N ASN A 105 -12.83 5.48 2.70
CA ASN A 105 -12.92 6.00 4.07
C ASN A 105 -12.64 4.91 5.12
N THR A 106 -13.08 3.68 4.88
CA THR A 106 -12.81 2.56 5.78
C THR A 106 -11.32 2.23 5.83
N VAL A 107 -10.64 2.19 4.69
CA VAL A 107 -9.19 1.97 4.63
C VAL A 107 -8.42 3.10 5.31
N GLN A 108 -8.82 4.36 5.08
CA GLN A 108 -8.23 5.52 5.76
C GLN A 108 -8.44 5.47 7.28
N HIS A 109 -9.61 5.02 7.74
CA HIS A 109 -9.91 4.86 9.16
C HIS A 109 -9.01 3.81 9.81
N LEU A 110 -8.80 2.67 9.14
CA LEU A 110 -7.91 1.59 9.59
C LEU A 110 -6.42 1.96 9.53
N SER A 111 -6.04 2.94 8.72
CA SER A 111 -4.64 3.34 8.56
C SER A 111 -4.22 4.30 9.68
N ASP A 112 -3.06 4.10 10.30
CA ASP A 112 -2.54 5.02 11.32
C ASP A 112 -2.01 6.33 10.70
N GLY A 113 -1.60 6.29 9.42
CA GLY A 113 -1.24 7.45 8.62
C GLY A 113 -1.82 7.37 7.19
N VAL A 114 -2.12 8.52 6.60
CA VAL A 114 -2.70 8.66 5.26
C VAL A 114 -2.01 9.81 4.54
N VAL A 115 -1.39 9.48 3.41
CA VAL A 115 -0.76 10.42 2.49
C VAL A 115 -1.47 10.32 1.13
N ASP A 116 -1.96 11.45 0.65
CA ASP A 116 -2.66 11.58 -0.61
C ASP A 116 -1.74 12.24 -1.64
N LEU A 117 -1.51 11.58 -2.76
CA LEU A 117 -0.76 12.11 -3.89
C LEU A 117 -1.74 12.44 -5.01
N SER A 118 -1.82 13.71 -5.40
CA SER A 118 -2.68 14.17 -6.48
C SER A 118 -1.89 14.92 -7.55
N THR A 119 -2.46 14.92 -8.76
CA THR A 119 -2.01 15.76 -9.88
C THR A 119 -3.21 16.60 -10.30
N GLU A 120 -3.03 17.92 -10.35
CA GLU A 120 -4.06 18.87 -10.74
C GLU A 120 -3.57 19.69 -11.94
N PRO A 121 -4.44 20.03 -12.90
CA PRO A 121 -4.09 20.96 -13.96
C PRO A 121 -3.65 22.31 -13.37
N PHE A 122 -2.58 22.89 -13.91
CA PHE A 122 -2.07 24.20 -13.53
C PHE A 122 -1.72 24.99 -14.80
N GLY A 123 -2.50 26.01 -15.13
CA GLY A 123 -2.35 26.72 -16.40
C GLY A 123 -2.83 25.90 -17.60
N SER A 124 -2.36 26.24 -18.80
CA SER A 124 -2.83 25.66 -20.06
C SER A 124 -2.13 24.35 -20.46
N GLU A 125 -0.89 24.13 -20.02
CA GLU A 125 -0.08 22.95 -20.40
C GLU A 125 0.66 22.27 -19.24
N ASP A 126 0.61 22.83 -18.03
CA ASP A 126 1.35 22.29 -16.88
C ASP A 126 0.44 21.53 -15.90
N TYR A 127 1.05 20.62 -15.16
CA TYR A 127 0.40 19.90 -14.06
C TYR A 127 1.13 20.17 -12.74
N ALA A 128 0.38 20.57 -11.72
CA ALA A 128 0.87 20.67 -10.37
C ALA A 128 0.66 19.33 -9.63
N ARG A 129 1.74 18.80 -9.06
CA ARG A 129 1.67 17.61 -8.21
C ARG A 129 1.68 18.01 -6.73
N LYS A 130 0.73 17.49 -5.96
CA LYS A 130 0.51 17.83 -4.56
C LYS A 130 0.53 16.57 -3.70
N MET A 131 1.26 16.62 -2.59
CA MET A 131 1.24 15.63 -1.53
C MET A 131 0.52 16.22 -0.33
N ARG A 132 -0.56 15.59 0.12
CA ARG A 132 -1.31 16.01 1.30
C ARG A 132 -1.17 14.95 2.39
N VAL A 133 -0.77 15.38 3.57
CA VAL A 133 -0.74 14.51 4.75
C VAL A 133 -2.07 14.67 5.46
N LEU A 134 -2.96 13.68 5.35
CA LEU A 134 -4.32 13.74 5.88
C LEU A 134 -4.40 13.22 7.33
N LYS A 135 -3.55 12.25 7.67
CA LYS A 135 -3.48 11.63 9.00
C LYS A 135 -2.05 11.18 9.24
N MET A 136 -1.49 11.42 10.42
CA MET A 136 -0.23 10.83 10.87
C MET A 136 -0.21 10.66 12.38
N PRO A 137 0.44 9.61 12.93
CA PRO A 137 0.64 9.49 14.36
C PRO A 137 1.45 10.68 14.91
N GLY A 138 0.98 11.30 15.99
CA GLY A 138 1.67 12.41 16.65
C GLY A 138 1.57 13.78 15.96
N ALA A 139 0.94 13.88 14.79
CA ALA A 139 0.66 15.16 14.15
C ALA A 139 -0.70 15.70 14.62
N LEU A 140 -0.68 16.72 15.48
CA LEU A 140 -1.89 17.46 15.86
C LEU A 140 -2.28 18.43 14.75
N GLY A 141 -3.40 18.15 14.08
CA GLY A 141 -4.27 19.16 13.45
C GLY A 141 -3.82 19.82 12.14
N ASP A 142 -2.53 19.88 11.81
CA ASP A 142 -2.09 20.60 10.61
C ASP A 142 -2.02 19.69 9.38
N MET A 143 -3.05 19.78 8.52
CA MET A 143 -2.98 19.25 7.16
C MET A 143 -1.87 19.98 6.40
N LYS A 144 -0.74 19.31 6.19
CA LYS A 144 0.37 19.86 5.41
C LYS A 144 0.21 19.46 3.94
N VAL A 145 0.27 20.47 3.08
CA VAL A 145 0.29 20.30 1.62
C VAL A 145 1.69 20.65 1.13
N TYR A 146 2.25 19.75 0.34
CA TYR A 146 3.56 19.92 -0.24
C TYR A 146 3.49 19.79 -1.76
N ALA A 147 4.21 20.66 -2.47
CA ALA A 147 4.47 20.45 -3.88
C ALA A 147 5.58 19.38 -4.03
N TYR A 148 5.43 18.49 -5.00
CA TYR A 148 6.49 17.51 -5.33
C TYR A 148 6.68 17.40 -6.83
N ARG A 149 7.83 16.85 -7.24
CA ARG A 149 8.11 16.46 -8.62
C ARG A 149 8.60 15.01 -8.64
N VAL A 150 8.47 14.35 -9.78
CA VAL A 150 9.06 13.03 -10.00
C VAL A 150 10.38 13.26 -10.73
N GLY A 151 11.49 13.16 -10.01
CA GLY A 151 12.84 13.24 -10.53
C GLY A 151 13.46 11.87 -10.77
N PRO A 152 14.75 11.82 -11.18
CA PRO A 152 15.46 10.57 -11.43
C PRO A 152 15.55 9.64 -10.20
N ALA A 153 15.49 10.20 -8.99
CA ALA A 153 15.52 9.48 -7.73
C ALA A 153 14.11 9.16 -7.17
N GLY A 154 13.04 9.50 -7.89
CA GLY A 154 11.65 9.33 -7.46
C GLY A 154 11.01 10.63 -7.00
N ILE A 155 10.24 10.59 -5.91
CA ILE A 155 9.50 11.76 -5.40
C ILE A 155 10.48 12.72 -4.71
N GLU A 156 10.56 13.94 -5.25
CA GLU A 156 11.36 15.03 -4.71
C GLU A 156 10.46 16.19 -4.29
N MET A 157 10.68 16.72 -3.09
CA MET A 157 9.94 17.87 -2.60
C MET A 157 10.33 19.11 -3.40
N ALA A 158 9.33 19.77 -4.01
CA ALA A 158 9.55 21.03 -4.67
C ALA A 158 9.55 22.14 -3.62
N ALA A 159 10.54 23.05 -3.68
CA ALA A 159 10.54 24.25 -2.85
C ALA A 159 9.26 25.04 -3.15
N LEU A 160 8.41 25.21 -2.13
CA LEU A 160 7.25 26.09 -2.19
C LEU A 160 7.76 27.49 -2.56
N HIS A 161 7.51 27.93 -3.79
CA HIS A 161 7.72 29.32 -4.15
C HIS A 161 6.73 30.12 -3.29
N ARG A 162 7.28 30.88 -2.34
CA ARG A 162 6.54 31.84 -1.54
C ARG A 162 6.02 32.89 -2.54
N VAL A 163 4.74 32.78 -2.92
CA VAL A 163 4.08 33.86 -3.66
C VAL A 163 4.02 35.04 -2.69
N ARG A 164 4.73 36.11 -3.03
CA ARG A 164 4.63 37.41 -2.36
C ARG A 164 3.34 38.11 -2.77
#